data_AF-A0A832U1J3-F1
#
_entry.id   AF-A0A832U1J3-F1
#
_cell.length_a   1.000
_cell.length_b   1.000
_cell.length_c   1.000
_cell.angle_alpha   90.00
_cell.angle_beta   90.00
_cell.angle_gamma   90.00
#
_symmetry.space_group_name_H-M   'P 1'
#
loop_
_entity.id
_entity.type
_entity.pdbx_description
1 polymer ?
#
loop_
_entity_poly.entity_id
_entity_poly.type
_entity_poly.pdbx_seq_one_letter_code
_entity_poly.pdbx_strand_id
1 'polypeptide(L)' 'QIEEQLKEAGVRDQVKTMVGGAPVTQDWADKIGADIYGESANDAVAKIKAALKV' A
#
# COMPACT_ATOMS: atom_id res chain seq x y z
N GLN A 1 2.83 -8.77 8.05
CA GLN A 1 2.90 -8.36 9.46
C GLN A 1 2.28 -6.99 9.69
N ILE A 2 2.72 -5.91 9.02
CA ILE A 2 2.14 -4.56 9.23
C ILE A 2 0.61 -4.55 9.01
N GLU A 3 0.12 -5.14 7.92
CA GLU A 3 -1.32 -5.24 7.61
C GLU A 3 -2.15 -5.91 8.72
N GLU A 4 -1.58 -6.92 9.36
CA GLU A 4 -2.21 -7.65 10.47
C GLU A 4 -2.17 -6.81 11.75
N GLN A 5 -1.03 -6.18 12.04
CA GLN A 5 -0.88 -5.30 13.20
C GLN A 5 -1.82 -4.09 13.14
N LEU A 6 -2.05 -3.53 11.94
CA LEU A 6 -3.02 -2.45 11.74
C LEU A 6 -4.46 -2.93 12.01
N LYS A 7 -4.78 -4.19 11.66
CA LYS A 7 -6.08 -4.80 11.96
C LYS A 7 -6.24 -5.04 13.46
N GLU A 8 -5.22 -5.60 14.12
CA GLU A 8 -5.19 -5.82 15.57
C GLU A 8 -5.34 -4.52 16.36
N ALA A 9 -4.71 -3.44 15.89
CA ALA A 9 -4.84 -2.12 16.47
C ALA A 9 -6.17 -1.42 16.16
N GLY A 10 -7.04 -2.00 15.31
CA GLY A 10 -8.34 -1.42 14.95
C GLY A 10 -8.27 -0.17 14.06
N VAL A 11 -7.13 0.08 13.43
CA VAL A 11 -6.88 1.29 12.61
C VAL A 11 -6.71 1.01 11.12
N ARG A 12 -6.77 -0.26 10.70
CA ARG A 12 -6.54 -0.66 9.30
C ARG A 12 -7.40 0.09 8.29
N ASP A 13 -8.68 0.31 8.60
CA ASP A 13 -9.63 0.97 7.70
C ASP A 13 -9.51 2.50 7.71
N GLN A 14 -8.71 3.05 8.64
CA GLN A 14 -8.48 4.49 8.78
C GLN A 14 -7.25 4.97 7.99
N VAL A 15 -6.44 4.06 7.48
CA VAL A 15 -5.20 4.37 6.76
C VAL A 15 -5.13 3.66 5.42
N LYS A 16 -4.45 4.28 4.47
CA LYS A 16 -4.04 3.64 3.22
C LYS A 16 -2.58 3.20 3.34
N THR A 17 -2.32 1.94 3.03
CA THR A 17 -0.96 1.40 3.03
C THR A 17 -0.41 1.34 1.61
N MET A 18 0.88 1.64 1.48
CA MET A 18 1.59 1.54 0.21
C MET A 18 2.88 0.75 0.42
N VAL A 19 3.19 -0.14 -0.53
CA VAL A 19 4.43 -0.93 -0.54
C VAL A 19 5.18 -0.75 -1.86
N GLY A 20 6.50 -0.84 -1.81
CA GLY A 20 7.38 -0.73 -2.96
C GLY A 20 8.78 -1.25 -2.65
N GLY A 21 9.66 -1.24 -3.65
CA GLY A 21 11.02 -1.76 -3.57
C GLY A 21 11.32 -2.80 -4.65
N ALA A 22 12.60 -3.02 -4.95
CA ALA A 22 13.03 -3.87 -6.07
C ALA A 22 12.43 -5.30 -6.10
N PRO A 23 12.26 -6.02 -4.96
CA PRO A 23 11.69 -7.37 -5.00
C PRO A 23 10.15 -7.39 -4.89
N VAL A 24 9.51 -6.22 -4.79
CA VAL A 24 8.07 -6.13 -4.52
C VAL A 24 7.31 -6.16 -5.84
N THR A 25 6.23 -6.95 -5.88
CA THR A 25 5.31 -7.07 -7.01
C THR A 25 3.88 -6.77 -6.59
N GLN A 26 3.00 -6.49 -7.56
CA GLN A 26 1.56 -6.34 -7.33
C GLN A 26 0.98 -7.58 -6.64
N ASP A 27 1.25 -8.78 -7.16
CA ASP A 27 0.77 -10.04 -6.59
C ASP A 27 1.14 -10.21 -5.11
N TRP A 28 2.35 -9.81 -4.73
CA TRP A 28 2.76 -9.85 -3.33
C TRP A 28 2.03 -8.81 -2.48
N ALA A 29 1.88 -7.58 -2.99
CA ALA A 29 1.14 -6.52 -2.31
C ALA A 29 -0.32 -6.93 -2.03
N ASP A 30 -0.97 -7.53 -3.02
CA ASP A 30 -2.33 -8.05 -2.90
C ASP A 30 -2.40 -9.19 -1.88
N LYS A 31 -1.43 -10.12 -1.92
CA LYS A 31 -1.36 -11.24 -0.98
C LYS A 31 -1.24 -10.80 0.47
N ILE A 32 -0.50 -9.72 0.76
CA ILE A 32 -0.37 -9.20 2.12
C ILE A 32 -1.55 -8.31 2.52
N GLY A 33 -2.31 -7.78 1.55
CA GLY A 33 -3.46 -6.89 1.77
C GLY A 33 -3.13 -5.40 1.75
N ALA A 34 -2.03 -4.99 1.11
CA ALA A 34 -1.70 -3.57 0.95
C ALA A 34 -2.66 -2.88 -0.03
N ASP A 35 -2.97 -1.60 0.19
CA ASP A 35 -3.86 -0.87 -0.71
C ASP A 35 -3.21 -0.50 -2.05
N ILE A 36 -1.90 -0.18 -2.03
CA ILE A 36 -1.18 0.34 -3.19
C ILE A 36 0.19 -0.32 -3.32
N TYR A 37 0.50 -0.78 -4.52
CA TYR A 37 1.85 -1.12 -4.93
C TYR A 37 2.45 0.01 -5.78
N GLY A 38 3.64 0.49 -5.42
CA GLY A 38 4.43 1.45 -6.20
C GLY A 38 5.64 0.78 -6.85
N GLU A 39 5.64 0.70 -8.18
CA GLU A 39 6.73 0.11 -8.98
C GLU A 39 7.97 1.02 -8.99
N SER A 40 7.76 2.33 -8.96
CA SER A 40 8.80 3.35 -8.93
C SER A 40 8.38 4.53 -8.05
N ALA A 41 9.31 5.44 -7.76
CA ALA A 41 8.99 6.66 -7.01
C ALA A 41 7.93 7.51 -7.74
N ASN A 42 8.03 7.64 -9.06
CA ASN A 42 7.07 8.40 -9.86
C ASN A 42 5.69 7.72 -9.89
N ASP A 43 5.65 6.40 -10.03
CA ASP A 43 4.42 5.61 -10.00
C ASP A 43 3.71 5.73 -8.63
N ALA A 44 4.46 5.62 -7.54
CA ALA A 44 3.95 5.80 -6.18
C ALA A 44 3.28 7.17 -6.00
N VAL A 45 3.91 8.25 -6.46
CA VAL A 45 3.36 9.61 -6.41
C VAL A 45 2.09 9.73 -7.27
N ALA A 46 2.07 9.14 -8.47
CA ALA A 46 0.89 9.17 -9.33
C ALA A 46 -0.30 8.43 -8.68
N LYS A 47 -0.05 7.22 -8.15
CA LYS A 47 -1.07 6.38 -7.51
C LYS A 47 -1.61 6.99 -6.22
N ILE A 48 -0.77 7.59 -5.37
CA ILE A 48 -1.27 8.22 -4.14
C ILE A 48 -2.13 9.45 -4.43
N LYS A 49 -1.76 10.26 -5.43
CA LYS A 49 -2.59 11.39 -5.88
C LYS A 49 -3.95 10.92 -6.38
N ALA A 50 -3.98 9.87 -7.22
CA ALA A 50 -5.21 9.28 -7.69
C ALA A 50 -6.08 8.72 -6.55
N ALA A 51 -5.47 8.05 -5.57
CA ALA A 51 -6.18 7.48 -4.42
C ALA A 51 -6.76 8.54 -3.49
N LEU A 52 -6.04 9.65 -3.26
CA LEU A 52 -6.48 10.75 -2.39
C LEU A 52 -7.31 11.81 -3.12
N LYS A 53 -7.42 11.73 -4.46
CA LYS A 53 -8.11 12.70 -5.32
C LYS A 53 -7.58 14.13 -5.14
N VAL A 54 -6.25 14.27 -5.06
CA VAL A 54 -5.52 15.55 -4.93
C VAL A 54 -4.61 15.83 -6.11
#